data_AF-A0A0F9USB3-F1
#
_entry.id   AF-A0A0F9USB3-F1
#
_cell.length_a   1.000
_cell.length_b   1.000
_cell.length_c   1.000
_cell.angle_alpha   90.00
_cell.angle_beta   90.00
_cell.angle_gamma   90.00
#
_symmetry.space_group_name_H-M   'P 1'
#
loop_
_entity.id
_entity.type
_entity.pdbx_description
1 polymer ?
#
loop_
_entity_poly.entity_id
_entity_poly.type
_entity_poly.pdbx_seq_one_letter_code
_entity_poly.pdbx_strand_id
1 'polypeptide(L)' 'MKCDHKKIKKNYPFGKKSKPEIFCSTCNQVVKLQELMKVKNERENRMRRRR' A
#
# COMPACT_ATOMS: atom_id res chain seq x y z
N MET A 1 -9.13 -13.50 0.03
CA MET A 1 -7.67 -13.43 -0.26
C MET A 1 -7.08 -12.25 0.51
N LYS A 2 -6.19 -12.47 1.50
CA LYS A 2 -5.48 -11.37 2.19
C LYS A 2 -4.24 -11.01 1.36
N CYS A 3 -4.23 -9.83 0.74
CA CYS A 3 -3.08 -9.32 0.02
C CYS A 3 -2.26 -8.42 0.95
N ASP A 4 -0.96 -8.71 1.13
CA ASP A 4 -0.08 -7.86 1.95
C ASP A 4 0.36 -6.56 1.23
N HIS A 5 -0.18 -6.28 0.04
CA HIS A 5 0.17 -5.13 -0.81
C HIS A 5 1.68 -4.83 -0.88
N LYS A 6 2.52 -5.87 -1.00
CA LYS A 6 4.00 -5.72 -1.03
C LYS A 6 4.51 -5.16 -2.35
N LYS A 7 3.85 -5.51 -3.46
CA LYS A 7 4.21 -5.06 -4.82
C LYS A 7 3.27 -3.94 -5.25
N ILE A 8 3.73 -2.72 -5.07
CA ILE A 8 2.93 -1.51 -5.28
C ILE A 8 3.53 -0.70 -6.42
N LYS A 9 2.70 -0.26 -7.37
CA LYS A 9 3.07 0.66 -8.44
C LYS A 9 2.38 2.00 -8.21
N LYS A 10 3.12 3.10 -8.28
CA LYS A 10 2.55 4.45 -8.25
C LYS A 10 2.31 4.90 -9.67
N ASN A 11 1.08 5.32 -9.97
CA ASN A 11 0.73 5.92 -11.24
C ASN A 11 0.56 7.42 -11.04
N TYR A 12 1.49 8.20 -11.56
CA TYR A 12 1.40 9.66 -11.56
C TYR A 12 0.75 10.09 -12.88
N PRO A 13 -0.47 10.67 -12.87
CA PRO A 13 -1.05 11.20 -14.09
C PRO A 13 -0.19 12.38 -14.56
N PHE A 14 0.42 12.24 -15.74
CA PHE A 14 1.22 13.31 -16.35
C PHE A 14 0.36 14.56 -16.53
N GLY A 15 0.86 15.72 -16.09
CA GLY A 15 0.23 17.03 -16.29
C GLY A 15 -0.91 17.39 -15.33
N LYS A 16 -1.30 16.54 -14.38
CA LYS A 16 -2.31 16.88 -13.36
C LYS A 16 -1.68 17.04 -11.97
N LYS A 17 -2.04 18.11 -11.24
CA LYS A 17 -1.73 18.30 -9.79
C LYS A 17 -2.43 17.27 -8.88
N SER A 18 -3.06 16.24 -9.44
CA SER A 18 -3.82 15.23 -8.70
C SER A 18 -2.90 14.26 -7.98
N LYS A 19 -3.34 13.74 -6.83
CA LYS A 19 -2.60 12.72 -6.08
C LYS A 19 -2.41 11.46 -6.93
N PRO A 20 -1.22 10.82 -6.88
CA PRO A 20 -0.97 9.58 -7.62
C PRO A 20 -1.87 8.46 -7.11
N GLU A 21 -2.41 7.67 -8.03
CA GLU A 21 -3.09 6.44 -7.69
C GLU A 21 -2.06 5.36 -7.39
N ILE A 22 -2.34 4.57 -6.37
CA ILE A 22 -1.44 3.53 -5.90
C ILE A 22 -2.09 2.19 -6.23
N PHE A 23 -1.39 1.34 -6.96
CA PHE A 23 -1.93 0.08 -7.47
C PHE A 23 -1.15 -1.10 -6.93
N CYS A 24 -1.85 -2.14 -6.49
CA CYS A 24 -1.23 -3.38 -6.06
C CYS A 24 -1.14 -4.35 -7.23
N SER A 25 0.07 -4.74 -7.63
CA SER A 25 0.27 -5.68 -8.74
C SER A 25 -0.16 -7.11 -8.40
N THR A 26 -0.39 -7.42 -7.12
CA THR A 26 -0.76 -8.77 -6.67
C THR A 26 -2.26 -8.98 -6.53
N CYS A 27 -3.03 -7.95 -6.18
CA CYS A 27 -4.50 -8.03 -6.18
C CYS A 27 -5.15 -7.21 -7.29
N ASN A 28 -4.36 -6.57 -8.15
CA ASN A 28 -4.80 -5.71 -9.24
C ASN A 28 -5.88 -4.69 -8.84
N GLN A 29 -5.73 -4.13 -7.63
CA GLN A 29 -6.65 -3.14 -7.08
C GLN A 29 -5.93 -1.85 -6.72
N VAL A 30 -6.65 -0.74 -6.81
CA VAL A 30 -6.21 0.56 -6.31
C VAL A 30 -6.20 0.50 -4.79
N VAL A 31 -5.03 0.70 -4.19
CA VAL A 31 -4.80 0.69 -2.75
C VAL A 31 -4.82 2.11 -2.24
N LYS A 32 -5.61 2.37 -1.19
CA LYS A 32 -5.57 3.67 -0.53
C LYS A 32 -4.32 3.76 0.34
N LEU A 33 -3.73 4.95 0.43
CA LEU A 33 -2.57 5.21 1.29
C LEU A 33 -2.82 4.78 2.76
N GLN A 34 -4.06 4.92 3.23
CA GLN A 34 -4.48 4.49 4.57
C GLN A 34 -4.34 2.97 4.79
N GLU A 35 -4.64 2.16 3.78
CA GLU A 35 -4.47 0.70 3.90
C GLU A 35 -2.99 0.31 3.98
N LEU A 36 -2.13 0.98 3.20
CA LEU A 36 -0.70 0.76 3.29
C LEU A 36 -0.13 1.10 4.67
N MET A 37 -0.60 2.20 5.27
CA MET A 37 -0.20 2.55 6.63
C MET A 37 -0.67 1.50 7.65
N LYS A 38 -1.89 0.96 7.50
CA LYS A 38 -2.37 -0.13 8.37
C LYS A 38 -1.47 -1.36 8.27
N VAL A 39 -1.18 -1.84 7.05
CA VAL A 39 -0.33 -3.01 6.83
C VAL A 39 1.08 -2.79 7.41
N LYS A 40 1.65 -1.59 7.24
CA LYS A 40 2.95 -1.24 7.83
C LYS A 40 2.89 -1.28 9.36
N ASN A 41 1.87 -0.68 9.95
CA ASN A 41 1.71 -0.63 11.41
C ASN A 41 1.50 -2.02 12.02
N GLU A 42 0.70 -2.88 11.36
CA GLU A 42 0.54 -4.28 11.74
C GLU A 42 1.87 -5.03 11.71
N ARG A 43 2.70 -4.79 10.69
CA ARG A 43 4.04 -5.39 10.57
C ARG A 43 4.97 -4.91 11.68
N GLU A 44 4.98 -3.61 11.99
CA GLU A 44 5.79 -3.07 13.09
C GLU A 44 5.32 -3.59 14.45
N ASN A 45 4.01 -3.66 14.69
CA ASN A 45 3.46 -4.26 15.92
C ASN A 45 3.82 -5.74 16.06
N ARG A 46 3.81 -6.50 14.96
CA ARG A 46 4.27 -7.89 14.97
C ARG A 46 5.77 -8.00 15.30
N MET A 47 6.60 -7.06 14.82
CA MET A 47 8.03 -7.04 15.17
C MET A 47 8.26 -6.65 16.63
N ARG A 48 7.50 -5.67 17.16
CA ARG A 48 7.58 -5.27 18.57
C ARG A 48 7.19 -6.40 19.52
N ARG A 49 6.16 -7.19 19.21
CA ARG A 49 5.74 -8.34 20.04
C ARG A 49 6.74 -9.51 20.06
N ARG A 50 7.74 -9.52 19.16
CA ARG A 50 8.77 -10.55 19.09
C ARG A 50 10.08 -10.15 19.79
N ARG A 51 10.17 -8.91 20.27
CA ARG A 51 11.24 -8.41 21.15
C ARG A 51 10.75 -8.43 22.58
#